data_AF-A0A1V2I1Y4-F1
#
_entry.id   AF-A0A1V2I1Y4-F1
#
_cell.length_a   1.000
_cell.length_b   1.000
_cell.length_c   1.000
_cell.angle_alpha   90.00
_cell.angle_beta   90.00
_cell.angle_gamma   90.00
#
_symmetry.space_group_name_H-M   'P 1'
#
loop_
_entity.id
_entity.type
_entity.pdbx_description
1 polymer ?
#
loop_
_entity_poly.entity_id
_entity_poly.type
_entity_poly.pdbx_seq_one_letter_code
_entity_poly.pdbx_strand_id
1 'polypeptide(L)'
;MLVDASPVPTFVAAKRFWPDSVARSLAARGEGRALTVCPTLVSPVGCALALEVARLLVDERGLWDGPGAVITCAVRPPCARDAGVVIVPHPVIVTVDGTSRSWVVWEITDRLRVPALLAGLSRVRPAVAA
;
A
#
# COMPACT_ATOMS: atom_id res chain seq x y z
N MET A 1 21.99 9.31 -0.84
CA MET A 1 22.18 8.26 -1.85
C MET A 1 20.80 7.88 -2.33
N LEU A 2 20.35 8.50 -3.44
CA LEU A 2 19.08 8.12 -4.08
C LEU A 2 19.36 6.82 -4.84
N VAL A 3 18.60 5.78 -4.52
CA VAL A 3 18.70 4.47 -5.19
C VAL A 3 18.10 4.64 -6.59
N ASP A 4 18.82 4.17 -7.61
CA ASP A 4 18.31 3.97 -8.98
C ASP A 4 17.18 2.92 -8.94
N ALA A 5 16.01 3.33 -8.48
CA ALA A 5 14.80 2.52 -8.54
C ALA A 5 14.04 2.93 -9.80
N SER A 6 14.03 2.04 -10.80
CA SER A 6 13.09 2.14 -11.91
C SER A 6 11.75 1.51 -11.51
N PRO A 7 10.60 2.15 -11.76
CA PRO A 7 10.44 3.47 -12.37
C PRO A 7 10.82 4.62 -11.42
N VAL A 8 11.35 5.72 -12.01
CA VAL A 8 11.79 6.93 -11.29
C VAL A 8 10.64 7.48 -10.43
N PRO A 9 10.86 7.72 -9.12
CA PRO A 9 9.81 8.21 -8.24
C PRO A 9 9.32 9.60 -8.68
N THR A 10 8.01 9.76 -8.78
CA THR A 10 7.38 11.08 -8.98
C THR A 10 7.26 11.80 -7.65
N PHE A 11 7.88 12.97 -7.53
CA PHE A 11 7.82 13.80 -6.33
C PHE A 11 6.71 14.85 -6.45
N VAL A 12 5.89 14.98 -5.41
CA VAL A 12 4.81 15.97 -5.35
C VAL A 12 4.99 16.84 -4.11
N ALA A 13 4.88 18.17 -4.27
CA ALA A 13 5.03 19.10 -3.16
C ALA A 13 3.93 18.87 -2.10
N ALA A 14 4.33 18.66 -0.85
CA ALA A 14 3.41 18.58 0.28
C ALA A 14 2.78 19.97 0.54
N LYS A 15 1.66 20.27 -0.12
CA LYS A 15 0.75 21.38 0.24
C LYS A 15 -0.25 20.91 1.31
N ARG A 16 -1.18 21.80 1.71
CA ARG A 16 -2.30 21.65 2.68
C ARG A 16 -3.17 20.38 2.58
N PHE A 17 -2.85 19.43 1.73
CA PHE A 17 -3.61 18.20 1.51
C PHE A 17 -2.93 17.02 2.20
N TRP A 18 -3.71 16.17 2.84
CA TRP A 18 -3.19 14.97 3.50
C TRP A 18 -2.45 14.08 2.48
N PRO A 19 -1.33 13.42 2.85
CA PRO A 19 -0.53 12.62 1.91
C PRO A 19 -1.35 11.62 1.08
N ASP A 20 -2.40 11.04 1.64
CA ASP A 20 -3.31 10.12 0.95
C ASP A 20 -4.07 10.78 -0.22
N SER A 21 -4.40 12.07 -0.14
CA SER A 21 -5.05 12.80 -1.23
C SER A 21 -4.16 12.94 -2.47
N VAL A 22 -2.85 13.08 -2.29
CA VAL A 22 -1.87 13.13 -3.37
C VAL A 22 -1.77 11.76 -4.02
N ALA A 23 -1.63 10.69 -3.23
CA ALA A 23 -1.61 9.33 -3.76
C ALA A 23 -2.91 8.99 -4.50
N ARG A 24 -4.07 9.42 -3.99
CA ARG A 24 -5.37 9.27 -4.68
C ARG A 24 -5.42 10.03 -6.00
N SER A 25 -4.89 11.25 -6.04
CA SER A 25 -4.82 12.04 -7.27
C SER A 25 -3.95 11.37 -8.33
N LEU A 26 -2.76 10.87 -7.94
CA LEU A 26 -1.88 10.11 -8.82
C LEU A 26 -2.57 8.82 -9.32
N ALA A 27 -3.22 8.09 -8.42
CA ALA A 27 -3.98 6.89 -8.77
C ALA A 27 -5.12 7.20 -9.76
N ALA A 28 -5.88 8.28 -9.53
CA ALA A 28 -6.98 8.70 -10.40
C ALA A 28 -6.50 9.13 -11.79
N ARG A 29 -5.28 9.65 -11.91
CA ARG A 29 -4.62 10.01 -13.18
C ARG A 29 -3.93 8.83 -13.86
N GLY A 30 -3.89 7.66 -13.22
CA GLY A 30 -3.16 6.50 -13.72
C GLY A 30 -1.63 6.62 -13.63
N GLU A 31 -1.12 7.57 -12.85
CA GLU A 31 0.31 7.88 -12.70
C GLU A 31 0.99 7.02 -11.61
N GLY A 32 0.44 5.83 -11.34
CA GLY A 32 0.98 4.89 -10.37
C GLY A 32 -0.02 3.82 -9.97
N ARG A 33 0.43 2.55 -9.93
CA ARG A 33 -0.37 1.40 -9.50
C ARG A 33 -0.07 0.99 -8.07
N ALA A 34 1.19 1.03 -7.67
CA ALA A 34 1.63 0.78 -6.30
C ALA A 34 2.17 2.10 -5.72
N LEU A 35 1.53 2.59 -4.67
CA LEU A 35 1.85 3.88 -4.04
C LEU A 35 2.01 3.69 -2.54
N THR A 36 2.98 4.37 -1.94
CA THR A 36 3.18 4.42 -0.49
C THR A 36 3.03 5.85 0.01
N VAL A 37 2.34 6.04 1.13
CA VAL A 37 2.13 7.35 1.78
C VAL A 37 2.33 7.21 3.28
N CYS A 38 3.54 7.54 3.72
CA CYS A 38 3.94 7.49 5.11
C CYS A 38 4.15 8.90 5.67
N PRO A 39 3.82 9.17 6.95
CA PRO A 39 4.17 10.41 7.62
C PRO A 39 5.69 10.56 7.80
N THR A 40 6.15 11.80 8.05
CA THR A 40 7.56 12.24 8.01
C THR A 40 8.52 11.48 8.94
N LEU A 41 8.02 10.69 9.90
CA LEU A 41 8.83 9.96 10.89
C LEU A 41 8.90 8.44 10.66
N VAL A 42 8.27 7.93 9.59
CA VAL A 42 8.39 6.51 9.25
C VAL A 42 9.78 6.23 8.69
N SER A 43 10.39 5.13 9.15
CA SER A 43 11.71 4.74 8.67
C SER A 43 11.70 4.45 7.16
N PRO A 44 12.81 4.71 6.42
CA PRO A 44 12.90 4.38 5.00
C PRO A 44 12.62 2.89 4.72
N VAL A 45 13.05 2.00 5.62
CA VAL A 45 12.76 0.55 5.55
C VAL A 45 11.26 0.29 5.62
N GLY A 46 10.54 0.95 6.52
CA GLY A 46 9.08 0.83 6.59
C GLY A 46 8.40 1.31 5.31
N CYS A 47 8.82 2.45 4.77
CA CYS A 47 8.29 2.98 3.51
C CYS A 47 8.53 2.03 2.32
N ALA A 48 9.74 1.46 2.22
CA ALA A 48 10.10 0.48 1.21
C ALA A 48 9.26 -0.79 1.34
N LEU A 49 9.14 -1.34 2.56
CA LEU A 49 8.29 -2.50 2.82
C LEU A 49 6.84 -2.24 2.43
N ALA A 50 6.29 -1.08 2.77
CA ALA A 50 4.93 -0.72 2.39
C ALA A 50 4.76 -0.66 0.87
N LEU A 51 5.74 -0.13 0.13
CA LEU A 51 5.73 -0.11 -1.32
C LEU A 51 5.77 -1.52 -1.93
N GLU A 52 6.61 -2.41 -1.40
CA GLU A 52 6.67 -3.80 -1.86
C GLU A 52 5.35 -4.54 -1.61
N VAL A 53 4.73 -4.33 -0.45
CA VAL A 53 3.37 -4.86 -0.20
C VAL A 53 2.36 -4.30 -1.18
N ALA A 54 2.44 -3.01 -1.54
CA ALA A 54 1.56 -2.45 -2.57
C ALA A 54 1.76 -3.12 -3.94
N ARG A 55 3.01 -3.41 -4.33
CA ARG A 55 3.33 -4.11 -5.59
C ARG A 55 2.74 -5.52 -5.60
N LEU A 56 2.95 -6.29 -4.55
CA LEU A 56 2.38 -7.64 -4.41
C LEU A 56 0.86 -7.62 -4.52
N LEU A 57 0.20 -6.67 -3.86
CA LEU A 57 -1.26 -6.54 -3.95
C LEU A 57 -1.73 -6.09 -5.34
N VAL A 58 -0.93 -5.32 -6.08
CA VAL A 58 -1.22 -4.97 -7.48
C VAL A 58 -1.08 -6.20 -8.38
N ASP A 59 -0.03 -7.01 -8.18
CA ASP A 59 0.19 -8.28 -8.89
C ASP A 59 -0.97 -9.25 -8.67
N GLU A 60 -1.32 -9.50 -7.41
CA GLU A 60 -2.42 -10.39 -7.02
C GLU A 60 -3.77 -9.99 -7.62
N ARG A 61 -3.98 -8.68 -7.80
CA ARG A 61 -5.22 -8.11 -8.33
C ARG A 61 -5.16 -7.86 -9.85
N GLY A 62 -4.04 -8.12 -10.51
CA GLY A 62 -3.86 -7.88 -11.95
C GLY A 62 -4.05 -6.42 -12.35
N LEU A 63 -3.62 -5.47 -11.50
CA LEU A 63 -3.93 -4.05 -11.66
C LEU A 63 -2.90 -3.27 -12.51
N TRP A 64 -1.82 -3.92 -12.99
CA TRP A 64 -0.79 -3.22 -13.77
C TRP A 64 -1.35 -2.59 -15.04
N ASP A 65 -2.12 -3.37 -15.80
CA ASP A 65 -2.70 -2.97 -17.08
C ASP A 65 -4.14 -2.40 -16.94
N GLY A 66 -4.70 -2.45 -15.73
CA GLY A 66 -6.09 -2.13 -15.45
C GLY A 66 -6.33 -0.81 -14.69
N PRO A 67 -7.58 -0.37 -14.57
CA PRO A 67 -7.94 0.76 -13.73
C PRO A 67 -7.80 0.38 -12.25
N GLY A 68 -7.00 1.13 -11.51
CA GLY A 68 -6.82 0.91 -10.08
C GLY A 68 -5.43 1.28 -9.60
N ALA A 69 -5.31 1.33 -8.28
CA ALA A 69 -4.05 1.46 -7.58
C ALA A 69 -4.23 0.89 -6.16
N VAL A 70 -3.14 0.42 -5.59
CA VAL A 70 -3.02 0.08 -4.17
C VAL A 70 -2.18 1.15 -3.51
N ILE A 71 -2.72 1.71 -2.43
CA ILE A 71 -2.09 2.75 -1.64
C ILE A 71 -1.83 2.17 -0.24
N THR A 72 -0.58 2.13 0.19
CA THR A 72 -0.20 1.56 1.50
C THR A 72 0.53 2.59 2.38
N CYS A 73 0.62 2.27 3.67
CA CYS A 73 1.41 2.98 4.66
C CYS A 73 2.01 1.99 5.65
N ALA A 74 3.25 2.22 6.06
CA ALA A 74 3.94 1.35 7.03
C ALA A 74 3.47 1.53 8.47
N VAL A 75 2.71 2.61 8.74
CA VAL A 75 2.09 2.88 10.03
C VAL A 75 0.60 3.10 9.82
N ARG A 76 -0.20 2.92 10.86
CA ARG A 76 -1.64 3.14 10.75
C ARG A 76 -1.91 4.65 10.60
N PRO A 77 -2.46 5.14 9.47
CA PRO A 77 -2.80 6.55 9.35
C PRO A 77 -3.82 6.99 10.42
N PRO A 78 -3.68 8.19 10.99
CA PRO A 78 -4.57 8.69 12.05
C PRO A 78 -5.99 9.06 11.56
N CYS A 79 -6.27 9.04 10.26
CA CYS A 79 -7.50 9.53 9.66
C CYS A 79 -8.24 8.43 8.86
N ALA A 80 -9.15 7.71 9.50
CA ALA A 80 -10.03 6.73 8.83
C ALA A 80 -11.52 7.07 8.94
N ARG A 81 -11.92 7.86 9.95
CA ARG A 81 -13.33 7.95 10.31
C ARG A 81 -14.10 8.92 9.41
N ASP A 82 -13.53 10.10 9.18
CA ASP A 82 -14.24 11.24 8.58
C ASP A 82 -14.11 11.33 7.04
N ALA A 83 -13.13 10.64 6.45
CA ALA A 83 -12.79 10.76 5.02
C ALA A 83 -13.32 9.60 4.14
N GLY A 84 -14.25 8.78 4.63
CA GLY A 84 -14.83 7.67 3.83
C GLY A 84 -13.86 6.51 3.52
N VAL A 85 -12.70 6.52 4.18
CA VAL A 85 -11.62 5.53 4.03
C VAL A 85 -11.84 4.30 4.90
N VAL A 86 -11.41 3.16 4.39
CA VAL A 86 -11.17 1.95 5.19
C VAL A 86 -9.69 1.65 5.18
N ILE A 87 -9.17 1.29 6.34
CA ILE A 87 -7.78 0.93 6.50
C ILE A 87 -7.72 -0.58 6.74
N VAL A 88 -7.05 -1.30 5.85
CA VAL A 88 -6.96 -2.77 5.88
C VAL A 88 -5.54 -3.18 6.31
N PRO A 89 -5.37 -3.94 7.40
CA PRO A 89 -4.07 -4.43 7.81
C PRO A 89 -3.62 -5.61 6.95
N HIS A 90 -2.36 -5.58 6.55
CA HIS A 90 -1.63 -6.65 5.89
C HIS A 90 -0.43 -7.05 6.77
N PRO A 91 -0.57 -8.12 7.58
CA PRO A 91 0.54 -8.66 8.34
C PRO A 91 1.58 -9.24 7.37
N VAL A 92 2.84 -8.87 7.55
CA VAL A 92 3.94 -9.36 6.73
C VAL A 92 5.11 -9.81 7.59
N ILE A 93 5.78 -10.87 7.15
CA ILE A 93 7.00 -11.37 7.78
C ILE A 93 8.14 -11.06 6.81
N VAL A 94 9.13 -10.31 7.28
CA VAL A 94 10.33 -9.99 6.52
C VAL A 94 11.47 -10.83 7.09
N THR A 95 12.07 -11.66 6.25
CA THR A 95 13.21 -12.49 6.61
C THR A 95 14.46 -11.96 5.92
N VAL A 96 15.48 -11.61 6.71
CA VAL A 96 16.80 -11.17 6.23
C VAL A 96 17.86 -11.87 7.06
N ASP A 97 18.84 -12.48 6.39
CA ASP A 97 19.97 -13.20 7.02
C ASP A 97 19.52 -14.20 8.11
N GLY A 98 18.48 -14.99 7.81
CA GLY A 98 17.91 -15.97 8.73
C GLY A 98 17.12 -15.39 9.91
N THR A 99 17.06 -14.07 10.05
CA THR A 99 16.25 -13.39 11.06
C THR A 99 14.91 -12.97 10.47
N SER A 100 13.81 -13.32 11.15
CA SER A 100 12.46 -12.92 10.76
C SER A 100 11.92 -11.83 11.67
N ARG A 101 11.29 -10.82 11.09
CA ARG A 101 10.57 -9.75 11.82
C ARG A 101 9.18 -9.56 11.24
N SER A 102 8.19 -9.48 12.12
CA SER A 102 6.80 -9.20 11.74
C SER A 102 6.55 -7.71 11.66
N TRP A 103 5.79 -7.30 10.65
CA TRP A 103 5.32 -5.94 10.41
C TRP A 103 3.84 -5.95 10.07
N VAL A 104 3.20 -4.79 10.17
CA VAL A 104 1.85 -4.59 9.64
C VAL A 104 1.90 -3.41 8.70
N VAL A 105 1.60 -3.65 7.43
CA VAL A 105 1.40 -2.61 6.43
C VAL A 105 -0.10 -2.35 6.32
N TRP A 106 -0.47 -1.09 6.14
CA TRP A 106 -1.85 -0.66 6.13
C TRP A 106 -2.23 -0.19 4.73
N GLU A 107 -3.14 -0.90 4.07
CA GLU A 107 -3.74 -0.44 2.82
C GLU A 107 -4.83 0.59 3.11
N ILE A 108 -4.78 1.71 2.39
CA ILE A 108 -5.77 2.77 2.41
C ILE A 108 -6.73 2.52 1.24
N THR A 109 -7.95 2.10 1.54
CA THR A 109 -8.98 1.79 0.53
C THR A 109 -10.23 2.65 0.69
N ASP A 110 -11.06 2.68 -0.34
CA ASP A 110 -12.40 3.27 -0.28
C ASP A 110 -13.39 2.25 0.27
N ARG A 111 -14.36 2.69 1.08
CA ARG A 111 -15.46 1.83 1.57
C ARG A 111 -16.14 1.02 0.46
N LEU A 112 -16.32 1.62 -0.72
CA LEU A 112 -16.98 0.96 -1.85
C LEU A 112 -16.14 -0.19 -2.46
N ARG A 113 -14.82 -0.20 -2.25
CA ARG A 113 -13.92 -1.24 -2.75
C ARG A 113 -13.75 -2.43 -1.79
N VAL A 114 -14.18 -2.28 -0.54
CA VAL A 114 -14.06 -3.33 0.49
C VAL A 114 -14.76 -4.63 0.09
N PRO A 115 -15.99 -4.66 -0.48
CA PRO A 115 -16.62 -5.91 -0.88
C PRO A 115 -15.80 -6.70 -1.91
N ALA A 116 -15.24 -6.01 -2.90
CA ALA A 116 -14.38 -6.63 -3.92
C ALA A 116 -13.07 -7.18 -3.31
N LEU A 117 -12.50 -6.44 -2.36
CA LEU A 117 -11.32 -6.88 -1.60
C LEU A 117 -11.61 -8.15 -0.79
N LEU A 118 -12.72 -8.18 -0.03
CA LEU A 118 -13.13 -9.34 0.75
C LEU A 118 -13.41 -10.56 -0.13
N ALA A 119 -14.00 -10.34 -1.31
CA ALA A 119 -14.21 -11.40 -2.30
C ALA A 119 -12.87 -11.96 -2.84
N GLY A 120 -11.86 -11.12 -3.02
CA GLY A 120 -10.49 -11.54 -3.37
C GLY A 120 -9.83 -12.36 -2.26
N LEU A 121 -9.92 -11.90 -1.01
CA LEU A 121 -9.37 -12.62 0.16
C LEU A 121 -10.04 -13.98 0.38
N SER A 122 -11.33 -14.10 0.03
CA SER A 122 -12.06 -15.37 0.12
C SER A 122 -11.56 -16.41 -0.90
N ARG A 123 -10.90 -15.97 -1.99
CA ARG A 123 -10.21 -16.88 -2.93
C ARG A 123 -8.85 -17.34 -2.40
N VAL A 124 -8.28 -16.62 -1.43
CA VAL A 124 -7.01 -16.96 -0.77
C VAL A 124 -7.32 -17.64 0.56
N ARG A 125 -7.70 -18.93 0.54
CA ARG A 125 -7.77 -19.74 1.77
C ARG A 125 -7.72 -21.26 1.47
N PRO A 126 -7.04 -22.07 2.30
CA PRO A 126 -5.67 -22.00 2.79
C PRO A 126 -4.76 -23.01 2.04
N ALA A 127 -3.44 -22.81 2.07
CA ALA A 127 -2.52 -23.94 1.89
C ALA A 127 -2.81 -24.93 3.03
N VAL A 128 -3.26 -26.13 2.65
CA VAL A 128 -3.52 -27.25 3.55
C VAL A 128 -2.22 -27.59 4.29
N ALA A 129 -2.24 -27.49 5.62
CA ALA A 129 -1.30 -28.19 6.46
C ALA A 129 -1.92 -29.54 6.83
N ALA A 130 -1.44 -30.60 6.18
CA ALA A 130 -1.53 -32.00 6.61
C ALA A 130 -0.33 -32.75 6.01
#